data_AF-A0AA39SY21-F1
#
_entry.id   AF-A0AA39SY21-F1
#
_cell.length_a   1.000
_cell.length_b   1.000
_cell.length_c   1.000
_cell.angle_alpha   90.00
_cell.angle_beta   90.00
_cell.angle_gamma   90.00
#
_symmetry.space_group_name_H-M   'P 1'
#
loop_
_entity.id
_entity.type
_entity.pdbx_description
1 polymer ?
#
loop_
_entity_poly.entity_id
_entity_poly.type
_entity_poly.pdbx_seq_one_letter_code
_entity_poly.pdbx_strand_id
1 'polypeptide(L)'
;MEVVLSHSSSSITHYTAENLCSGRKGKTEVKKKNEAEKHVSLLSLLCSIFLLLSAASMHGVEAVKEFKVGDDIGWQEPGNNNTSVYSQWAGKNRFHVGDSLSFEYMNDSVLLVEKWGYYHCNTSKDIIAFKNGKSSMKLDRPGPFYFISGMHLRSQQKWPEIAC
;
A
#
# COMPACT_ATOMS: atom_id res chain seq x y z
N MET A 1 -1.45 2.75 -4.12
CA MET A 1 -2.84 3.17 -4.37
C MET A 1 -3.52 3.29 -3.01
N GLU A 2 -4.24 4.37 -2.70
CA GLU A 2 -4.88 4.53 -1.39
C GLU A 2 -6.34 4.09 -1.44
N VAL A 3 -6.71 3.00 -0.78
CA VAL A 3 -8.10 2.80 -0.34
C VAL A 3 -8.25 3.61 0.94
N VAL A 4 -8.88 4.79 0.84
CA VAL A 4 -8.92 5.76 1.94
C VAL A 4 -10.05 5.42 2.91
N LEU A 5 -9.68 4.82 4.05
CA LEU A 5 -10.47 4.78 5.28
C LEU A 5 -9.58 5.22 6.45
N SER A 6 -9.66 6.51 6.81
CA SER A 6 -8.92 7.23 7.88
C SER A 6 -7.39 7.20 7.85
N HIS A 7 -6.77 8.39 7.81
CA HIS A 7 -5.32 8.59 7.79
C HIS A 7 -4.72 8.66 9.20
N SER A 8 -3.52 8.08 9.38
CA SER A 8 -2.49 8.69 10.22
C SER A 8 -1.09 8.25 9.76
N SER A 9 -0.21 9.23 9.71
CA SER A 9 1.10 9.26 9.04
C SER A 9 2.20 8.61 9.87
N SER A 10 3.15 7.91 9.25
CA SER A 10 4.40 7.49 9.89
C SER A 10 5.60 7.93 9.06
N SER A 11 6.41 8.82 9.63
CA SER A 11 7.67 9.31 9.06
C SER A 11 8.79 8.28 9.24
N ILE A 12 9.58 8.09 8.17
CA ILE A 12 10.76 7.21 8.11
C ILE A 12 12.01 7.97 8.62
N THR A 13 12.80 7.31 9.46
CA THR A 13 14.09 7.78 9.99
C THR A 13 15.22 7.64 8.96
N HIS A 14 16.00 8.71 8.78
CA HIS A 14 17.27 8.70 8.04
C HIS A 14 18.42 8.29 8.98
N TYR A 15 19.24 7.32 8.57
CA TYR A 15 20.56 7.07 9.16
C TYR A 15 21.64 7.50 8.16
N THR A 16 22.43 8.50 8.53
CA THR A 16 23.71 8.83 7.89
C THR A 16 24.84 8.59 8.89
N ALA A 17 25.80 7.74 8.52
CA ALA A 17 27.02 7.52 9.27
C ALA A 17 28.07 8.57 8.87
N GLU A 18 28.55 9.35 9.85
CA GLU A 18 29.70 10.25 9.67
C GLU A 18 30.99 9.59 10.17
N ASN A 19 32.04 9.79 9.36
CA ASN A 19 33.40 9.30 9.55
C ASN A 19 34.15 10.10 10.63
N LEU A 20 35.13 9.46 11.29
CA LEU A 20 36.34 10.12 11.79
C LEU A 20 37.49 9.10 11.88
N CYS A 21 38.43 9.17 10.93
CA CYS A 21 39.77 8.57 11.05
C CYS A 21 40.74 9.63 11.59
N SER A 22 41.55 9.26 12.60
CA SER A 22 42.73 10.01 13.02
C SER A 22 43.98 9.37 12.41
N GLY A 23 44.86 10.18 11.83
CA GLY A 23 45.92 9.74 10.92
C GLY A 23 47.26 9.37 11.57
N ARG A 24 48.12 8.75 10.75
CA ARG A 24 49.59 8.74 10.93
C ARG A 24 50.28 8.65 9.57
N LYS A 25 51.21 9.57 9.30
CA LYS A 25 52.07 9.61 8.11
C LYS A 25 53.25 8.65 8.26
N GLY A 26 53.61 7.97 7.17
CA GLY A 26 54.85 7.19 7.00
C GLY A 26 55.28 7.20 5.54
N LYS A 27 56.59 7.24 5.29
CA LYS A 27 57.29 7.80 4.12
C LYS A 27 57.80 6.69 3.16
N THR A 28 57.86 7.01 1.86
CA THR A 28 58.80 6.51 0.82
C THR A 28 58.86 5.00 0.49
N GLU A 29 58.39 4.63 -0.72
CA GLU A 29 59.20 3.93 -1.74
C GLU A 29 58.51 3.97 -3.13
N VAL A 30 59.14 4.66 -4.08
CA VAL A 30 58.69 4.81 -5.47
C VAL A 30 59.58 3.92 -6.33
N LYS A 31 59.19 2.65 -6.57
CA LYS A 31 59.59 1.81 -7.74
C LYS A 31 59.22 0.32 -7.58
N LYS A 32 57.93 0.00 -7.39
CA LYS A 32 57.37 -1.34 -7.70
C LYS A 32 55.84 -1.35 -7.81
N LYS A 33 55.23 -0.17 -7.98
CA LYS A 33 53.79 0.05 -7.85
C LYS A 33 52.99 -0.20 -9.13
N ASN A 34 53.60 -0.01 -10.31
CA ASN A 34 52.82 0.26 -11.53
C ASN A 34 52.04 -0.94 -12.11
N GLU A 35 52.41 -2.19 -11.82
CA GLU A 35 51.68 -3.37 -12.32
C GLU A 35 50.57 -3.77 -11.34
N ALA A 36 50.90 -3.85 -10.04
CA ALA A 36 49.94 -4.19 -8.99
C ALA A 36 48.86 -3.10 -8.80
N GLU A 37 49.19 -1.81 -8.96
CA GLU A 37 48.19 -0.72 -8.87
C GLU A 37 47.17 -0.77 -10.02
N LYS A 38 47.57 -1.24 -11.22
CA LYS A 38 46.64 -1.46 -12.34
C LYS A 38 45.67 -2.61 -12.04
N HIS A 39 46.17 -3.71 -11.48
CA HIS A 39 45.33 -4.84 -11.06
C HIS A 39 44.39 -4.46 -9.92
N VAL A 40 44.86 -3.70 -8.92
CA VAL A 40 44.02 -3.19 -7.82
C VAL A 40 42.96 -2.20 -8.33
N SER A 41 43.33 -1.32 -9.27
CA SER A 41 42.40 -0.37 -9.88
C SER A 41 41.36 -1.09 -10.75
N LEU A 42 41.76 -2.12 -11.51
CA LEU A 42 40.85 -2.95 -12.31
C LEU A 42 39.88 -3.75 -11.41
N LEU A 43 40.37 -4.35 -10.33
CA LEU A 43 39.54 -5.07 -9.36
C LEU A 43 38.55 -4.14 -8.65
N SER A 44 38.98 -2.92 -8.30
CA SER A 44 38.11 -1.91 -7.72
C SER A 44 37.01 -1.47 -8.69
N LEU A 45 37.33 -1.33 -9.98
CA LEU A 45 36.39 -0.94 -11.03
C LEU A 45 35.39 -2.07 -11.35
N LEU A 46 35.84 -3.32 -11.33
CA LEU A 46 34.96 -4.49 -11.47
C LEU A 46 34.00 -4.62 -10.28
N CYS A 47 34.49 -4.34 -9.06
CA CYS A 47 33.67 -4.39 -7.84
C CYS A 47 32.62 -3.27 -7.82
N SER A 48 32.97 -2.05 -8.24
CA SER A 48 32.01 -0.95 -8.33
C SER A 48 30.95 -1.20 -9.41
N ILE A 49 31.32 -1.76 -10.57
CA ILE A 49 30.36 -2.16 -11.61
C ILE A 49 29.41 -3.25 -11.11
N PHE A 50 29.92 -4.24 -10.38
CA PHE A 50 29.09 -5.31 -9.81
C PHE A 50 28.09 -4.80 -8.77
N LEU A 51 28.50 -3.84 -7.92
CA LEU A 51 27.61 -3.17 -6.97
C LEU A 51 26.53 -2.31 -7.65
N LEU A 52 26.85 -1.68 -8.79
CA LEU A 52 25.88 -0.91 -9.58
C LEU A 52 24.86 -1.83 -10.29
N LEU A 53 25.31 -2.98 -10.79
CA LEU A 53 24.45 -3.97 -11.45
C LEU A 53 23.49 -4.65 -10.46
N SER A 54 23.94 -4.95 -9.24
CA SER A 54 23.08 -5.57 -8.21
C SER A 54 21.98 -4.62 -7.73
N ALA A 55 22.26 -3.31 -7.64
CA ALA A 55 21.25 -2.31 -7.30
C ALA A 55 20.11 -2.19 -8.34
N ALA A 56 20.35 -2.58 -9.60
CA ALA A 56 19.35 -2.54 -10.67
C ALA A 56 18.39 -3.74 -10.69
N SER A 57 18.60 -4.75 -9.85
CA SER A 57 17.92 -6.06 -9.98
C SER A 57 16.65 -6.24 -9.12
N MET A 58 16.18 -5.19 -8.43
CA MET A 58 14.98 -5.26 -7.60
C MET A 58 13.75 -4.73 -8.32
N HIS A 59 13.27 -5.45 -9.34
CA HIS A 59 11.89 -5.30 -9.81
C HIS A 59 11.11 -6.51 -9.32
N GLY A 60 10.58 -6.42 -8.10
CA GLY A 60 9.64 -7.41 -7.60
C GLY A 60 8.40 -7.41 -8.49
N VAL A 61 8.11 -8.51 -9.17
CA VAL A 61 6.81 -8.70 -9.82
C VAL A 61 5.81 -8.93 -8.71
N GLU A 62 5.04 -7.91 -8.36
CA GLU A 62 3.92 -8.06 -7.43
C GLU A 62 2.83 -8.87 -8.12
N ALA A 63 2.54 -10.05 -7.57
CA ALA A 63 1.40 -10.85 -8.01
C ALA A 63 0.10 -10.11 -7.70
N VAL A 64 -0.84 -10.13 -8.65
CA VAL A 64 -2.20 -9.64 -8.46
C VAL A 64 -2.86 -10.46 -7.34
N LYS A 65 -3.35 -9.77 -6.32
CA LYS A 65 -4.01 -10.38 -5.15
C LYS A 65 -5.51 -10.12 -5.16
N GLU A 66 -6.25 -11.04 -4.56
CA GLU A 66 -7.66 -10.84 -4.22
C GLU A 66 -7.79 -10.71 -2.70
N PHE A 67 -8.49 -9.67 -2.25
CA PHE A 67 -8.72 -9.37 -0.84
C PHE A 67 -10.19 -9.53 -0.50
N LYS A 68 -10.51 -10.40 0.46
CA LYS A 68 -11.87 -10.53 0.99
C LYS A 68 -12.16 -9.38 1.96
N VAL A 69 -13.12 -8.54 1.62
CA VAL A 69 -13.49 -7.38 2.43
C VAL A 69 -14.07 -7.84 3.77
N GLY A 70 -13.50 -7.34 4.88
CA GLY A 70 -13.91 -7.76 6.23
C GLY A 70 -13.41 -9.14 6.66
N ASP A 71 -12.53 -9.77 5.87
CA ASP A 71 -12.03 -11.14 6.09
C ASP A 71 -13.17 -12.14 6.34
N ASP A 72 -13.17 -12.83 7.47
CA ASP A 72 -14.17 -13.85 7.81
C ASP A 72 -15.55 -13.26 8.10
N ILE A 73 -15.63 -11.98 8.48
CA ILE A 73 -16.90 -11.28 8.75
C ILE A 73 -17.62 -10.95 7.43
N GLY A 74 -16.88 -10.74 6.35
CA GLY A 74 -17.45 -10.35 5.07
C GLY A 74 -18.02 -8.93 5.07
N TRP A 75 -18.89 -8.65 4.10
CA TRP A 75 -19.59 -7.36 3.96
C TRP A 75 -20.97 -7.42 4.62
N GLN A 76 -21.09 -6.70 5.72
CA GLN A 76 -22.30 -6.58 6.54
C GLN A 76 -22.26 -5.32 7.41
N GLU A 77 -23.40 -4.98 8.01
CA GLU A 77 -23.46 -3.91 9.01
C GLU A 77 -22.54 -4.24 10.20
N PRO A 78 -21.60 -3.34 10.57
CA PRO A 78 -20.78 -3.53 11.74
C PRO A 78 -21.63 -3.55 13.02
N GLY A 79 -21.32 -4.45 13.95
CA GLY A 79 -21.97 -4.47 15.25
C GLY A 79 -21.70 -3.18 16.03
N ASN A 80 -22.60 -2.83 16.95
CA ASN A 80 -22.50 -1.68 17.86
C ASN A 80 -21.15 -1.56 18.61
N ASN A 81 -20.48 -2.68 18.88
CA ASN A 81 -19.20 -2.72 19.58
C ASN A 81 -17.97 -2.64 18.68
N ASN A 82 -18.11 -2.69 17.34
CA ASN A 82 -16.99 -2.72 16.41
C ASN A 82 -17.28 -1.96 15.12
N THR A 83 -17.47 -0.65 15.24
CA THR A 83 -17.85 0.24 14.14
C THR A 83 -16.73 0.45 13.14
N SER A 84 -15.47 0.31 13.55
CA SER A 84 -14.28 0.56 12.73
C SER A 84 -13.71 -0.67 12.02
N VAL A 85 -14.50 -1.75 11.89
CA VAL A 85 -14.05 -3.02 11.31
C VAL A 85 -13.43 -2.85 9.91
N TYR A 86 -14.09 -2.08 9.03
CA TYR A 86 -13.63 -1.91 7.65
C TYR A 86 -12.46 -0.93 7.52
N SER A 87 -12.39 0.10 8.36
CA SER A 87 -11.24 1.01 8.37
C SER A 87 -9.98 0.32 8.89
N GLN A 88 -10.10 -0.49 9.94
CA GLN A 88 -9.01 -1.34 10.42
C GLN A 88 -8.59 -2.37 9.37
N TRP A 89 -9.55 -3.01 8.70
CA TRP A 89 -9.28 -3.95 7.63
C TRP A 89 -8.56 -3.30 6.44
N ALA A 90 -8.97 -2.10 6.02
CA ALA A 90 -8.30 -1.39 4.95
C ALA A 90 -6.89 -0.94 5.37
N GLY A 91 -6.72 -0.49 6.62
CA GLY A 91 -5.44 -0.02 7.16
C GLY A 91 -4.36 -1.10 7.25
N LYS A 92 -4.74 -2.37 7.46
CA LYS A 92 -3.79 -3.50 7.50
C LYS A 92 -3.41 -4.05 6.13
N ASN A 93 -4.17 -3.75 5.09
CA ASN A 93 -3.96 -4.25 3.74
C ASN A 93 -3.22 -3.23 2.86
N ARG A 94 -2.46 -3.72 1.88
CA ARG A 94 -1.74 -2.90 0.90
C ARG A 94 -2.22 -3.26 -0.49
N PHE A 95 -2.82 -2.28 -1.17
CA PHE A 95 -3.48 -2.45 -2.45
C PHE A 95 -2.66 -1.86 -3.60
N HIS A 96 -2.56 -2.62 -4.69
CA HIS A 96 -1.88 -2.23 -5.92
C HIS A 96 -2.87 -2.19 -7.09
N VAL A 97 -2.47 -1.51 -8.17
CA VAL A 97 -3.25 -1.52 -9.42
C VAL A 97 -3.27 -2.93 -9.96
N GLY A 98 -4.45 -3.45 -10.26
CA GLY A 98 -4.68 -4.82 -10.73
C GLY A 98 -5.22 -5.76 -9.67
N ASP A 99 -5.04 -5.45 -8.38
CA ASP A 99 -5.63 -6.22 -7.27
C ASP A 99 -7.16 -6.21 -7.34
N SER A 100 -7.80 -7.16 -6.66
CA SER A 100 -9.26 -7.29 -6.62
C SER A 100 -9.80 -7.30 -5.19
N LEU A 101 -10.97 -6.73 -4.99
CA LEU A 101 -11.73 -6.77 -3.75
C LEU A 101 -12.92 -7.69 -3.92
N SER A 102 -13.01 -8.72 -3.08
CA SER A 102 -14.12 -9.66 -3.05
C SER A 102 -15.07 -9.31 -1.90
N PHE A 103 -16.31 -9.03 -2.27
CA PHE A 103 -17.41 -8.73 -1.37
C PHE A 103 -18.32 -9.94 -1.29
N GLU A 104 -18.53 -10.46 -0.09
CA GLU A 104 -19.49 -11.52 0.21
C GLU A 104 -20.51 -10.97 1.22
N TYR A 105 -21.79 -11.00 0.87
CA TYR A 105 -22.89 -10.41 1.63
C TYR A 105 -24.19 -11.21 1.41
N MET A 106 -25.07 -11.29 2.41
CA MET A 106 -26.33 -12.04 2.30
C MET A 106 -27.53 -11.14 1.97
N ASN A 107 -27.84 -10.18 2.84
CA ASN A 107 -29.02 -9.32 2.72
C ASN A 107 -28.64 -7.84 2.54
N ASP A 108 -27.59 -7.58 1.78
CA ASP A 108 -27.11 -6.24 1.50
C ASP A 108 -26.76 -6.09 0.00
N SER A 109 -26.23 -4.93 -0.37
CA SER A 109 -25.67 -4.60 -1.66
C SER A 109 -24.47 -3.69 -1.48
N VAL A 110 -23.53 -3.75 -2.42
CA VAL A 110 -22.33 -2.92 -2.41
C VAL A 110 -22.44 -1.90 -3.52
N LEU A 111 -22.34 -0.63 -3.17
CA LEU A 111 -22.38 0.48 -4.13
C LEU A 111 -21.01 1.16 -4.18
N LEU A 112 -20.43 1.26 -5.37
CA LEU A 112 -19.29 2.14 -5.63
C LEU A 112 -19.82 3.54 -5.89
N VAL A 113 -19.35 4.52 -5.11
CA VAL A 113 -19.78 5.91 -5.18
C VAL A 113 -18.59 6.85 -5.34
N GLU A 114 -18.88 8.10 -5.70
CA GLU A 114 -17.90 9.17 -5.58
C GLU A 114 -17.70 9.56 -4.11
N LYS A 115 -16.61 10.28 -3.84
CA LYS A 115 -16.27 10.83 -2.53
C LYS A 115 -17.46 11.55 -1.87
N TRP A 116 -18.21 12.36 -2.63
CA TRP A 116 -19.38 13.06 -2.10
C TRP A 116 -20.50 12.10 -1.71
N GLY A 117 -20.78 11.10 -2.55
CA GLY A 117 -21.80 10.08 -2.25
C GLY A 117 -21.45 9.27 -1.01
N TYR A 118 -20.18 8.98 -0.80
CA TYR A 118 -19.65 8.36 0.42
C TYR A 118 -19.93 9.22 1.65
N TYR A 119 -19.50 10.49 1.69
CA TYR A 119 -19.72 11.35 2.87
C TYR A 119 -21.18 11.66 3.18
N HIS A 120 -22.06 11.64 2.18
CA HIS A 120 -23.47 11.96 2.33
C HIS A 120 -24.40 10.74 2.34
N CYS A 121 -23.85 9.52 2.32
CA CYS A 121 -24.64 8.28 2.21
C CYS A 121 -25.63 8.29 1.06
N ASN A 122 -25.23 8.86 -0.07
CA ASN A 122 -26.11 8.95 -1.22
C ASN A 122 -26.08 7.65 -2.03
N THR A 123 -27.03 6.77 -1.75
CA THR A 123 -27.24 5.52 -2.49
C THR A 123 -27.95 5.71 -3.84
N SER A 124 -28.43 6.92 -4.16
CA SER A 124 -29.16 7.19 -5.41
C SER A 124 -28.26 7.54 -6.60
N LYS A 125 -26.97 7.81 -6.36
CA LYS A 125 -25.98 8.13 -7.39
C LYS A 125 -24.79 7.18 -7.30
N ASP A 126 -25.06 5.89 -7.46
CA ASP A 126 -24.02 4.89 -7.58
C ASP A 126 -23.38 4.90 -8.99
N ILE A 127 -22.09 4.61 -9.02
CA ILE A 127 -21.33 4.37 -10.26
C ILE A 127 -21.53 2.91 -10.67
N ILE A 128 -21.49 2.00 -9.68
CA ILE A 128 -21.70 0.56 -9.84
C ILE A 128 -22.47 0.03 -8.64
N ALA A 129 -23.47 -0.81 -8.87
CA ALA A 129 -24.19 -1.55 -7.84
C ALA A 129 -24.03 -3.06 -7.98
N PHE A 130 -23.64 -3.71 -6.90
CA PHE A 130 -23.58 -5.16 -6.76
C PHE A 130 -24.71 -5.64 -5.85
N LYS A 131 -25.56 -6.56 -6.34
CA LYS A 131 -26.76 -7.07 -5.65
C LYS A 131 -26.89 -8.60 -5.65
N ASN A 132 -25.82 -9.31 -5.99
CA ASN A 132 -25.83 -10.75 -6.26
C ASN A 132 -25.30 -11.60 -5.09
N GLY A 133 -25.04 -11.00 -3.93
CA GLY A 133 -24.53 -11.67 -2.72
C GLY A 133 -23.04 -12.00 -2.72
N LYS A 134 -22.42 -12.08 -3.90
CA LYS A 134 -20.97 -12.21 -4.04
C LYS A 134 -20.46 -11.50 -5.29
N SER A 135 -19.60 -10.52 -5.10
CA SER A 135 -19.07 -9.70 -6.19
C SER A 135 -17.58 -9.44 -6.01
N SER A 136 -16.84 -9.38 -7.12
CA SER A 136 -15.42 -9.03 -7.12
C SER A 136 -15.20 -7.78 -7.97
N MET A 137 -14.43 -6.82 -7.47
CA MET A 137 -14.13 -5.55 -8.11
C MET A 137 -12.63 -5.37 -8.27
N LYS A 138 -12.17 -5.11 -9.48
CA LYS A 138 -10.76 -4.83 -9.77
C LYS A 138 -10.40 -3.38 -9.45
N LEU A 139 -9.25 -3.18 -8.85
CA LEU A 139 -8.65 -1.88 -8.60
C LEU A 139 -7.85 -1.45 -9.84
N ASP A 140 -8.54 -0.83 -10.78
CA ASP A 140 -8.03 -0.55 -12.13
C ASP A 140 -7.23 0.75 -12.27
N ARG A 141 -7.32 1.65 -11.28
CA ARG A 141 -6.73 2.98 -11.34
C ARG A 141 -6.16 3.41 -9.99
N PRO A 142 -5.07 4.18 -9.95
CA PRO A 142 -4.57 4.76 -8.71
C PRO A 142 -5.59 5.72 -8.09
N GLY A 143 -5.59 5.78 -6.75
CA GLY A 143 -6.45 6.66 -5.96
C GLY A 143 -7.53 5.92 -5.15
N PRO A 144 -8.40 6.68 -4.47
CA PRO A 144 -9.43 6.14 -3.61
C PRO A 144 -10.63 5.58 -4.36
N PHE A 145 -11.10 4.45 -3.85
CA PHE A 145 -12.40 3.87 -4.15
C PHE A 145 -13.27 3.95 -2.90
N TYR A 146 -14.52 4.37 -3.09
CA TYR A 146 -15.47 4.55 -2.00
C TYR A 146 -16.64 3.60 -2.17
N PHE A 147 -16.80 2.68 -1.24
CA PHE A 147 -17.88 1.69 -1.24
C PHE A 147 -18.81 1.98 -0.08
N ILE A 148 -20.12 1.92 -0.32
CA ILE A 148 -21.16 2.05 0.71
C ILE A 148 -22.15 0.89 0.62
N SER A 149 -22.85 0.64 1.73
CA SER A 149 -23.98 -0.29 1.76
C SER A 149 -25.15 0.31 0.99
N GLY A 150 -25.79 -0.49 0.14
CA GLY A 150 -27.00 -0.08 -0.57
C GLY A 150 -28.28 -0.39 0.20
N MET A 151 -28.20 -1.15 1.30
CA MET A 151 -29.31 -1.28 2.23
C MET A 151 -29.55 0.06 2.92
N HIS A 152 -30.74 0.64 2.73
CA HIS A 152 -31.13 1.87 3.40
C HIS A 152 -31.26 1.57 4.90
N LEU A 153 -30.24 1.92 5.68
CA LEU A 153 -30.26 1.79 7.13
C LEU A 153 -31.55 2.43 7.65
N ARG A 154 -32.39 1.63 8.31
CA ARG A 154 -33.60 2.10 8.99
C ARG A 154 -33.31 3.00 10.20
N SER A 155 -32.04 3.28 10.48
CA SER A 155 -31.59 4.17 11.53
C SER A 155 -30.70 5.23 10.90
N GLN A 156 -31.22 6.47 10.81
CA GLN A 156 -30.41 7.68 10.66
C GLN A 156 -29.57 7.93 11.92
N GLN A 157 -28.64 7.03 12.23
CA GLN A 157 -27.57 7.35 13.16
C GLN A 157 -26.41 7.84 12.31
N LYS A 158 -26.22 9.16 12.27
CA LYS A 158 -24.95 9.77 11.85
C LYS A 158 -23.82 9.03 12.56
N TRP A 159 -23.10 8.18 11.84
CA TRP A 159 -21.80 7.69 12.27
C TRP A 159 -20.87 8.90 12.31
N PRO A 160 -20.36 9.34 13.48
CA PRO A 160 -19.65 10.61 13.57
C PRO A 160 -18.34 10.63 12.77
N GLU A 161 -17.79 9.48 12.39
CA GLU A 161 -16.44 9.40 11.79
C GLU A 161 -16.29 8.32 10.71
N ILE A 162 -17.36 7.62 10.34
CA ILE A 162 -17.32 6.52 9.38
C ILE A 162 -18.39 6.83 8.34
N ALA A 163 -18.02 6.94 7.07
CA ALA A 163 -19.06 7.06 6.07
C ALA A 163 -19.70 5.68 5.89
N CYS A 164 -21.03 5.68 5.97
CA CYS A 164 -21.99 4.67 5.52
C CYS A 164 -21.39 3.28 5.23
#